data_AF-A0A8S7RKP0-F1
#
_entry.id   AF-A0A8S7RKP0-F1
#
_cell.length_a   1.000
_cell.length_b   1.000
_cell.length_c   1.000
_cell.angle_alpha   90.00
_cell.angle_beta   90.00
_cell.angle_gamma   90.00
#
_symmetry.space_group_name_H-M   'P 1'
#
loop_
_entity.id
_entity.type
_entity.pdbx_description
1 polymer ?
#
loop_
_entity_poly.entity_id
_entity_poly.type
_entity_poly.pdbx_seq_one_letter_code
_entity_poly.pdbx_strand_id
1 'polypeptide(L)'
;TATRVRVTFDGIPGETPDKFSLTGQAEGINLQIMDNYGYPARAGKSMPPLILRGNEDGLDYSLRIVRNGYPLKAGDYYAALRFKLDYE
;
A
#
# COMPACT_ATOMS: atom_id res chain seq x y z
N THR A 1 3.40 -14.12 23.74
CA THR A 1 2.07 -13.49 23.74
C THR A 1 1.71 -13.17 22.31
N ALA A 2 0.49 -13.48 21.88
CA ALA A 2 0.03 -13.09 20.56
C ALA A 2 -0.50 -11.66 20.63
N THR A 3 -0.06 -10.80 19.72
CA THR A 3 -0.49 -9.40 19.66
C THR A 3 -1.29 -9.20 18.38
N ARG A 4 -2.43 -8.54 18.50
CA ARG A 4 -3.24 -8.18 17.34
C ARG A 4 -2.85 -6.78 16.88
N VAL A 5 -2.57 -6.65 15.59
CA VAL A 5 -2.16 -5.38 15.01
C VAL A 5 -3.03 -5.04 13.81
N ARG A 6 -3.16 -3.74 13.54
CA ARG A 6 -3.72 -3.23 12.29
C ARG A 6 -2.71 -2.33 11.61
N VAL A 7 -2.58 -2.53 10.32
CA VAL A 7 -1.73 -1.71 9.46
C VAL A 7 -2.60 -0.80 8.62
N THR A 8 -2.19 0.47 8.51
CA THR A 8 -2.82 1.43 7.60
C THR A 8 -1.72 2.08 6.75
N PHE A 9 -1.87 2.00 5.43
CA PHE A 9 -1.08 2.80 4.48
C PHE A 9 -1.85 4.07 4.14
N ASP A 10 -1.21 5.23 4.30
CA ASP A 10 -1.79 6.52 4.01
C ASP A 10 -0.93 7.29 2.99
N GLY A 11 -1.58 7.97 2.07
CA GLY A 11 -0.96 8.55 0.88
C GLY A 11 -2.02 9.12 -0.05
N ILE A 12 -1.60 9.59 -1.23
CA ILE A 12 -2.53 10.18 -2.21
C ILE A 12 -3.32 9.05 -2.88
N PRO A 13 -4.67 9.03 -2.82
CA PRO A 13 -5.47 8.04 -3.52
C PRO A 13 -5.23 8.10 -5.03
N GLY A 14 -5.24 6.94 -5.68
CA GLY A 14 -5.23 6.81 -7.14
C GLY A 14 -6.64 6.81 -7.73
N GLU A 15 -6.71 6.39 -8.99
CA GLU A 15 -7.97 6.32 -9.76
C GLU A 15 -9.02 5.39 -9.14
N THR A 16 -8.56 4.36 -8.43
CA THR A 16 -9.42 3.41 -7.73
C THR A 16 -9.00 3.31 -6.25
N PRO A 17 -9.91 2.93 -5.34
CA PRO A 17 -9.63 2.94 -3.89
C PRO A 17 -8.44 2.09 -3.45
N ASP A 18 -8.08 1.08 -4.23
CA ASP A 18 -6.98 0.13 -4.03
C ASP A 18 -5.65 0.57 -4.68
N LYS A 19 -5.58 1.80 -5.20
CA LYS A 19 -4.40 2.38 -5.84
C LYS A 19 -3.98 3.66 -5.13
N PHE A 20 -2.69 3.95 -5.20
CA PHE A 20 -2.05 5.16 -4.74
C PHE A 20 -1.51 5.92 -5.95
N SER A 21 -1.70 7.23 -5.97
CA SER A 21 -1.12 8.10 -7.00
C SER A 21 0.40 8.16 -6.84
N LEU A 22 1.10 8.22 -7.97
CA LEU A 22 2.54 8.46 -8.04
C LEU A 22 2.80 9.93 -8.42
N THR A 23 3.90 10.49 -7.94
CA THR A 23 4.34 11.85 -8.30
C THR A 23 5.61 11.76 -9.15
N GLY A 24 5.74 12.62 -10.15
CA GLY A 24 6.92 12.65 -11.03
C GLY A 24 6.57 12.98 -12.47
N GLN A 25 7.48 12.64 -13.38
CA GLN A 25 7.35 12.86 -14.81
C GLN A 25 6.62 11.72 -15.52
N ALA A 26 6.59 10.53 -14.93
CA ALA A 26 5.85 9.40 -15.47
C ALA A 26 4.34 9.67 -15.45
N GLU A 27 3.64 9.23 -16.51
CA GLU A 27 2.19 9.31 -16.61
C GLU A 27 1.60 7.94 -16.97
N GLY A 28 0.31 7.74 -16.69
CA GLY A 28 -0.38 6.50 -17.01
C GLY A 28 -0.25 5.37 -15.97
N ILE A 29 0.37 5.65 -14.82
CA ILE A 29 0.69 4.66 -13.77
C ILE A 29 0.22 5.10 -12.36
N ASN A 30 -0.06 4.10 -11.53
CA ASN A 30 -0.28 4.21 -10.08
C ASN A 30 0.50 3.11 -9.36
N LEU A 31 0.59 3.20 -8.04
CA LEU A 31 1.12 2.18 -7.16
C LEU A 31 -0.03 1.38 -6.53
N GLN A 32 0.15 0.06 -6.41
CA GLN A 32 -0.71 -0.80 -5.60
C GLN A 32 0.13 -1.60 -4.62
N ILE A 33 -0.39 -1.74 -3.40
CA ILE A 33 0.25 -2.45 -2.30
C ILE A 33 -0.70 -3.59 -1.89
N MET A 34 -0.17 -4.79 -1.76
CA MET A 34 -0.91 -5.97 -1.33
C MET A 34 -0.19 -6.66 -0.18
N ASP A 35 -0.94 -7.16 0.80
CA ASP A 35 -0.37 -8.11 1.77
C ASP A 35 -0.13 -9.49 1.13
N ASN A 36 0.52 -10.36 1.89
CA ASN A 36 0.77 -11.76 1.53
C ASN A 36 -0.50 -12.62 1.41
N TYR A 37 -1.66 -12.15 1.87
CA TYR A 37 -2.95 -12.82 1.72
C TYR A 37 -3.76 -12.30 0.52
N GLY A 38 -3.24 -11.31 -0.21
CA GLY A 38 -3.85 -10.75 -1.40
C GLY A 38 -4.82 -9.60 -1.16
N TYR A 39 -4.91 -9.05 0.06
CA TYR A 39 -5.73 -7.88 0.34
C TYR A 39 -4.99 -6.60 -0.08
N PRO A 40 -5.61 -5.75 -0.92
CA PRO A 40 -4.98 -4.50 -1.31
C PRO A 40 -5.13 -3.44 -0.21
N ALA A 41 -4.07 -2.68 0.02
CA ALA A 41 -4.14 -1.49 0.85
C ALA A 41 -4.98 -0.41 0.15
N ARG A 42 -5.75 0.33 0.95
CA ARG A 42 -6.53 1.50 0.50
C ARG A 42 -6.09 2.70 1.33
N ALA A 43 -5.87 3.84 0.67
CA ALA A 43 -5.34 5.04 1.32
C ALA A 43 -6.16 5.42 2.57
N GLY A 44 -5.49 5.45 3.73
CA GLY A 44 -6.07 5.84 5.01
C GLY A 44 -7.05 4.82 5.61
N LYS A 45 -7.17 3.61 5.04
CA LYS A 45 -8.02 2.53 5.56
C LYS A 45 -7.19 1.40 6.14
N SER A 46 -7.58 0.93 7.33
CA SER A 46 -6.93 -0.21 7.95
C SER A 46 -7.14 -1.48 7.14
N MET A 47 -6.06 -2.23 6.97
CA MET A 47 -6.07 -3.57 6.40
C MET A 47 -6.69 -4.57 7.38
N PRO A 48 -7.03 -5.79 6.92
CA PRO A 48 -7.42 -6.87 7.82
C PRO A 48 -6.41 -7.04 8.97
N PRO A 49 -6.89 -7.31 10.20
CA PRO A 49 -6.02 -7.43 11.35
C PRO A 49 -5.12 -8.67 11.24
N LEU A 50 -3.90 -8.54 11.72
CA LEU A 50 -2.91 -9.61 11.75
C LEU A 50 -2.63 -10.01 13.20
N ILE A 51 -2.37 -11.29 13.41
CA ILE A 51 -1.95 -11.82 14.71
C ILE A 51 -0.45 -12.12 14.62
N LEU A 52 0.35 -11.36 15.36
CA LEU A 52 1.78 -11.56 15.48
C LEU A 52 2.08 -12.46 16.68
N ARG A 53 2.79 -13.55 16.46
CA ARG A 53 3.18 -14.56 17.45
C ARG A 53 4.67 -14.46 17.74
N GLY A 54 5.05 -13.36 18.41
CA GLY A 54 6.43 -13.10 18.82
C GLY A 54 7.19 -12.24 17.81
N ASN A 55 8.52 -12.18 17.97
CA ASN A 55 9.37 -11.21 17.28
C ASN A 55 9.79 -11.62 15.86
N GLU A 56 9.45 -12.83 15.41
CA GLU A 56 9.84 -13.36 14.10
C GLU A 56 8.78 -13.11 13.01
N ASP A 57 7.56 -12.69 13.40
CA ASP A 57 6.49 -12.43 12.44
C ASP A 57 6.71 -11.08 11.73
N GLY A 58 7.08 -11.16 10.45
CA GLY A 58 7.19 -10.03 9.55
C GLY A 58 5.83 -9.57 9.00
N LEU A 59 5.78 -8.32 8.53
CA LEU A 59 4.65 -7.79 7.78
C LEU A 59 5.05 -7.70 6.31
N ASP A 60 4.71 -8.75 5.55
CA ASP A 60 5.12 -8.89 4.16
C ASP A 60 4.14 -8.22 3.19
N TYR A 61 4.64 -7.23 2.47
CA TYR A 61 3.88 -6.50 1.45
C TYR A 61 4.58 -6.52 0.11
N SER A 62 3.79 -6.66 -0.96
CA SER A 62 4.24 -6.53 -2.34
C SER A 62 3.76 -5.20 -2.91
N LEU A 63 4.66 -4.51 -3.63
CA LEU A 63 4.39 -3.26 -4.31
C LEU A 63 4.43 -3.51 -5.81
N ARG A 64 3.43 -3.03 -6.54
CA ARG A 64 3.37 -3.14 -8.00
C ARG A 64 2.94 -1.83 -8.66
N ILE A 65 3.59 -1.52 -9.78
CA ILE A 65 3.17 -0.43 -10.67
C ILE A 65 2.04 -0.94 -11.56
N VAL A 66 0.93 -0.22 -11.62
CA VAL A 66 -0.28 -0.60 -12.36
C VAL A 66 -0.78 0.55 -13.22
N ARG A 67 -1.49 0.25 -14.31
CA ARG A 67 -2.12 1.28 -15.15
C ARG A 67 -3.17 2.06 -14.35
N ASN A 68 -3.18 3.38 -14.54
CA ASN A 68 -4.20 4.26 -13.98
C ASN A 68 -5.28 4.68 -15.01
N GLY A 69 -5.19 4.19 -16.24
CA GLY A 69 -6.17 4.49 -17.32
C GLY A 69 -5.76 5.64 -18.24
N TYR A 70 -4.80 6.47 -17.83
CA TYR A 70 -4.25 7.54 -18.67
C TYR A 70 -3.18 7.00 -19.66
N PRO A 71 -2.87 7.74 -20.73
CA PRO A 71 -1.76 7.41 -21.64
C PRO A 71 -0.43 7.23 -20.91
N LEU A 72 0.36 6.24 -21.33
CA LEU A 72 1.67 5.99 -20.74
C LEU A 72 2.70 6.98 -21.26
N LYS A 73 3.48 7.53 -20.32
CA LYS A 73 4.67 8.32 -20.62
C LYS A 73 5.78 7.92 -19.66
N ALA A 74 6.94 7.61 -20.20
CA ALA A 74 8.12 7.29 -19.40
C ALA A 74 8.65 8.53 -18.68
N GLY A 75 9.19 8.32 -17.50
CA GLY A 75 9.80 9.36 -16.67
C GLY A 75 10.06 8.84 -15.27
N ASP A 76 10.77 9.63 -14.48
CA ASP A 76 11.00 9.31 -13.08
C ASP A 76 9.71 9.47 -12.27
N TYR A 77 9.54 8.63 -11.26
CA TYR A 77 8.40 8.66 -10.36
C TYR A 77 8.80 8.29 -8.94
N TYR A 78 8.06 8.80 -7.97
CA TYR A 78 8.21 8.49 -6.56
C TYR A 78 6.85 8.55 -5.84
N ALA A 79 6.82 7.99 -4.64
CA ALA A 79 5.74 8.21 -3.69
C ALA A 79 6.31 8.22 -2.27
N ALA A 80 5.69 9.00 -1.40
CA ALA A 80 5.90 8.96 0.03
C ALA A 80 4.61 8.47 0.69
N LEU A 81 4.71 7.39 1.46
CA LEU A 81 3.57 6.77 2.13
C LEU A 81 3.82 6.73 3.63
N ARG A 82 2.79 7.01 4.41
CA ARG A 82 2.82 6.82 5.85
C ARG A 82 2.35 5.41 6.18
N PHE A 83 3.22 4.65 6.83
CA PHE A 83 2.92 3.36 7.41
C PHE A 83 2.52 3.56 8.87
N LYS A 84 1.29 3.20 9.23
CA LYS A 84 0.79 3.26 10.61
C LYS A 84 0.55 1.85 11.13
N LEU A 85 0.94 1.62 12.37
CA LEU A 85 0.76 0.37 13.09
C LEU A 85 0.00 0.66 14.39
N ASP A 86 -1.21 0.12 14.49
CA ASP A 86 -2.05 0.22 15.68
C ASP A 86 -2.02 -1.13 16.41
N TYR A 87 -1.65 -1.12 17.69
CA TYR A 87 -1.63 -2.29 18.56
C TYR A 87 -2.95 -2.40 19.32
N GLU A 88 -3.56 -3.58 19.34
CA GLU A 88 -4.73 -3.92 20.15
C GLU A 88 -4.34 -4.70 21.41
#